data_AF-A0A183DAJ7-F1
#
_entry.id   AF-A0A183DAJ7-F1
#
_cell.length_a   1.000
_cell.length_b   1.000
_cell.length_c   1.000
_cell.angle_alpha   90.00
_cell.angle_beta   90.00
_cell.angle_gamma   90.00
#
_symmetry.space_group_name_H-M   'P 1'
#
loop_
_entity.id
_entity.type
_entity.pdbx_description
1 polymer ?
#
loop_
_entity_poly.entity_id
_entity_poly.type
_entity_poly.pdbx_seq_one_letter_code
_entity_poly.pdbx_strand_id
1 'polypeptide(L)' 'LVIFRYPLTNYTFGTKDPQAERDHSVQARFQRMREEFEKIGMRRSVEGVLLVHEHSLPHVLLLQIGTTFFKL' A
#
# COMPACT_ATOMS: atom_id res chain seq x y z
N LEU A 1 -4.89 -19.85 14.31
CA LEU A 1 -3.88 -18.78 14.20
C LEU A 1 -4.27 -17.67 15.17
N VAL A 2 -3.45 -17.36 16.17
CA VAL A 2 -3.69 -16.22 17.07
C VAL A 2 -2.81 -15.08 16.58
N ILE A 3 -3.41 -13.93 16.26
CA ILE A 3 -2.68 -12.74 15.80
C ILE A 3 -2.65 -11.75 16.96
N PHE A 4 -1.45 -11.49 17.50
CA PHE A 4 -1.25 -10.45 18.49
C PHE A 4 -1.30 -9.09 17.82
N ARG A 5 -1.98 -8.14 18.47
CA ARG A 5 -2.13 -6.77 17.99
C ARG A 5 -1.81 -5.83 19.14
N TYR A 6 -1.18 -4.70 18.83
CA TYR A 6 -0.80 -3.70 19.82
C TYR A 6 -1.56 -2.39 19.58
N PRO A 7 -1.67 -1.53 20.63
CA PRO A 7 -2.29 -0.22 20.50
C PRO A 7 -1.63 0.63 19.41
N LEU A 8 -2.41 1.45 18.69
CA LEU A 8 -1.90 2.40 17.70
C LEU A 8 -0.82 3.33 18.29
N THR A 9 -0.99 3.72 19.56
CA THR A 9 -0.04 4.56 20.31
C THR A 9 1.35 3.96 20.48
N ASN A 10 1.53 2.65 20.24
CA ASN A 10 2.84 2.00 20.28
C ASN A 10 3.69 2.26 19.04
N TYR A 11 3.13 2.91 18.01
CA TYR A 11 3.78 3.16 16.73
C TYR A 11 3.94 4.66 16.49
N THR A 12 5.12 5.06 16.03
CA THR A 12 5.43 6.45 15.65
C THR A 12 5.61 6.56 14.15
N PHE A 13 5.00 7.57 13.54
CA PHE A 13 5.09 7.82 12.11
C PHE A 13 6.09 8.97 11.84
N GLY A 14 7.26 8.61 11.30
CA GLY A 14 8.26 9.58 10.85
C GLY A 14 8.03 10.04 9.42
N THR A 15 8.70 11.13 9.03
CA THR A 15 8.74 11.62 7.64
C THR A 15 10.03 11.20 6.97
N LYS A 16 9.95 10.92 5.67
CA LYS A 16 11.09 10.64 4.77
C LYS A 16 10.90 11.39 3.46
N ASP A 17 11.90 11.34 2.59
CA ASP A 17 11.80 11.93 1.25
C ASP A 17 10.60 11.39 0.46
N PRO A 18 9.93 12.23 -0.34
CA PRO A 18 8.77 11.82 -1.13
C PRO A 18 9.10 10.67 -2.07
N GLN A 19 8.25 9.65 -2.08
CA GLN A 19 8.32 8.55 -3.03
C GLN A 19 7.32 8.79 -4.16
N ALA A 20 7.82 9.08 -5.36
CA ALA A 20 6.97 9.29 -6.52
C ALA A 20 6.30 7.99 -6.96
N GLU A 21 5.04 8.11 -7.39
CA GLU A 21 4.35 7.02 -8.07
C GLU A 21 5.05 6.67 -9.39
N ARG A 22 5.08 5.38 -9.70
CA ARG A 22 5.77 4.87 -10.90
C ARG A 22 5.09 5.33 -12.20
N ASP A 23 3.78 5.54 -12.16
CA ASP A 23 3.00 5.97 -13.32
C ASP A 23 2.27 7.27 -13.00
N HIS A 24 2.49 8.31 -13.81
CA HIS A 24 1.87 9.63 -13.62
C HIS A 24 0.40 9.70 -14.05
N SER A 25 -0.10 8.68 -14.74
CA SER A 25 -1.49 8.59 -15.18
C SER A 25 -1.95 7.13 -15.26
N VAL A 26 -3.26 6.97 -15.26
CA VAL A 26 -3.91 5.67 -15.43
C VAL A 26 -3.55 5.07 -16.79
N GLN A 27 -3.46 5.88 -17.84
CA GLN A 27 -3.08 5.48 -19.19
C GLN A 27 -1.66 4.93 -19.24
N ALA A 28 -0.70 5.63 -18.63
CA ALA A 28 0.70 5.19 -18.56
C ALA A 28 0.82 3.84 -17.83
N ARG A 29 0.06 3.66 -16.73
CA ARG A 29 -0.01 2.40 -15.99
C ARG A 29 -0.51 1.24 -16.85
N PHE A 30 -1.56 1.44 -17.62
CA PHE A 30 -2.09 0.40 -18.52
C PHE A 30 -1.14 0.09 -19.66
N GLN A 31 -0.51 1.10 -20.26
CA GLN A 31 0.47 0.92 -21.33
C GLN A 31 1.65 0.07 -20.85
N ARG A 32 2.24 0.44 -19.69
CA ARG A 32 3.32 -0.33 -19.08
C ARG A 32 2.90 -1.76 -18.74
N MET A 33 1.68 -1.97 -18.25
CA MET A 33 1.17 -3.31 -17.94
C MET A 33 1.11 -4.20 -19.18
N ARG A 34 0.72 -3.66 -20.34
CA ARG A 34 0.71 -4.39 -21.61
C ARG A 34 2.13 -4.74 -22.06
N GLU A 35 3.03 -3.78 -22.02
CA GLU A 35 4.44 -3.99 -22.41
C GLU A 35 5.16 -4.99 -21.50
N GLU A 36 4.91 -4.93 -20.19
CA GLU A 36 5.44 -5.93 -19.24
C GLU A 36 4.85 -7.31 -19.53
N PHE A 37 3.55 -7.40 -19.83
CA PHE A 37 2.90 -8.68 -20.15
C PHE A 37 3.50 -9.35 -21.39
N GLU A 38 3.75 -8.59 -22.46
CA GLU A 38 4.37 -9.11 -23.68
C GLU A 38 5.78 -9.65 -23.45
N LYS A 39 6.55 -9.05 -22.52
CA LYS A 39 7.95 -9.40 -22.27
C LYS A 39 8.13 -10.53 -21.25
N ILE A 40 7.38 -10.49 -20.16
CA ILE A 40 7.58 -11.34 -18.97
C ILE A 40 6.33 -12.10 -18.54
N GLY A 41 5.22 -11.96 -19.27
CA GLY A 41 3.95 -12.61 -18.96
C GLY A 41 3.24 -11.98 -17.78
N MET A 42 2.48 -12.81 -17.04
CA MET A 42 1.62 -12.33 -15.96
C MET A 42 2.41 -11.64 -14.84
N ARG A 43 2.03 -10.39 -14.54
CA ARG A 43 2.60 -9.63 -13.41
C ARG A 43 2.31 -10.32 -12.08
N ARG A 44 3.31 -10.38 -11.21
CA ARG A 44 3.18 -10.84 -9.81
C ARG A 44 3.33 -9.63 -8.89
N SER A 45 2.39 -9.45 -7.97
CA SER A 45 2.43 -8.41 -6.93
C SER A 45 2.03 -9.00 -5.59
N VAL A 46 2.60 -8.44 -4.52
CA VAL A 46 2.26 -8.78 -3.13
C VAL A 46 1.93 -7.48 -2.39
N GLU A 47 0.99 -7.58 -1.46
CA GLU A 47 0.57 -6.48 -0.59
C GLU A 47 0.65 -6.95 0.86
N GLY A 48 1.01 -6.04 1.76
CA GLY A 48 1.10 -6.31 3.18
C GLY A 48 -0.11 -5.77 3.91
N VAL A 49 -0.67 -6.56 4.83
CA VAL A 49 -1.74 -6.07 5.72
C VAL A 49 -1.16 -5.90 7.11
N LEU A 50 -1.07 -4.64 7.56
CA LEU A 50 -0.63 -4.32 8.91
C LEU A 50 -1.85 -3.99 9.78
N LEU A 51 -1.94 -4.66 10.93
CA LEU A 51 -3.07 -4.54 11.87
C LEU A 51 -2.61 -3.92 13.19
N VAL A 52 -3.35 -2.91 13.66
CA VAL A 52 -3.21 -2.29 15.00
C VAL A 52 -4.57 -2.19 15.69
N HIS A 53 -4.63 -1.91 16.99
CA HIS A 53 -5.90 -1.64 17.67
C HIS A 53 -5.97 -0.27 18.33
N GLU A 54 -7.18 0.23 18.43
CA GLU A 54 -7.52 1.37 19.28
C GLU A 54 -8.91 1.10 19.86
N HIS A 55 -9.11 1.31 21.16
CA HIS A 55 -10.37 0.98 21.85
C HIS A 55 -10.88 -0.45 21.57
N SER A 56 -9.97 -1.43 21.51
CA SER A 56 -10.23 -2.84 21.16
C SER A 56 -10.74 -3.10 19.73
N LEU A 57 -10.81 -2.07 18.88
CA LEU A 57 -11.22 -2.19 17.48
C LEU A 57 -9.99 -2.39 16.56
N PRO A 58 -10.04 -3.34 15.60
CA PRO A 58 -8.97 -3.52 14.63
C PRO A 58 -8.94 -2.40 13.60
N HIS A 59 -7.75 -1.91 13.31
CA HIS A 59 -7.48 -0.93 12.25
C HIS A 59 -6.44 -1.49 11.30
N VAL A 60 -6.64 -1.28 10.00
CA VAL A 60 -5.68 -1.59 8.94
C VAL A 60 -4.91 -0.32 8.63
N LEU A 61 -3.58 -0.40 8.58
CA LEU A 61 -2.76 0.72 8.14
C LEU A 61 -2.80 0.82 6.61
N LEU A 62 -3.07 2.02 6.10
CA LEU A 62 -3.15 2.32 4.67
C LEU A 62 -2.20 3.48 4.34
N LEU A 63 -1.61 3.44 3.14
CA LEU A 63 -0.85 4.55 2.58
C LEU A 63 -1.79 5.45 1.78
N GLN A 64 -2.04 6.66 2.28
CA GLN A 64 -2.83 7.67 1.57
C GLN A 64 -1.96 8.43 0.57
N ILE A 65 -2.42 8.55 -0.68
CA ILE A 65 -1.78 9.34 -1.73
C ILE A 65 -2.80 10.35 -2.25
N GLY A 66 -2.56 11.63 -2.01
CA GLY A 66 -3.55 12.67 -2.32
C GLY A 66 -4.78 12.58 -1.41
N THR A 67 -5.96 12.92 -1.94
CA THR A 67 -7.18 13.10 -1.13
C THR A 67 -8.05 11.85 -1.02
N THR A 68 -8.14 11.04 -2.07
CA THR A 68 -9.12 9.94 -2.16
C THR A 68 -8.51 8.58 -2.51
N PHE A 69 -7.19 8.50 -2.63
CA PHE A 69 -6.52 7.29 -3.09
C PHE A 69 -5.69 6.66 -1.96
N PHE A 70 -5.87 5.36 -1.76
CA PHE A 70 -5.26 4.58 -0.68
C PHE A 70 -4.64 3.29 -1.24
N LYS A 71 -3.50 2.89 -0.68
CA LYS A 71 -2.81 1.64 -1.00
C LYS A 71 -2.53 0.80 0.25
N LEU A 72 -2.37 -0.50 0.04
CA LEU A 72 -1.78 -1.45 0.97
C LEU A 72 -0.26 -1.51 0.79
#